data_AF-A0A7J6QZI1-F1
#
_entry.id   AF-A0A7J6QZI1-F1
#
_cell.length_a   1.000
_cell.length_b   1.000
_cell.length_c   1.000
_cell.angle_alpha   90.00
_cell.angle_beta   90.00
_cell.angle_gamma   90.00
#
_symmetry.space_group_name_H-M   'P 1'
#
loop_
_entity.id
_entity.type
_entity.pdbx_description
1 polymer ?
#
loop_
_entity_poly.entity_id
_entity_poly.type
_entity_poly.pdbx_seq_one_letter_code
_entity_poly.pdbx_strand_id
1 'polypeptide(L)'
;MSRNIESADIADEQRHSGSVRARMMRRRTEDVAGKVEEVVQSLRISSVAVPTVWPTQQRHAYSIGGTVGVKCKLVQGVVIAKQLDGRLRPLEDILKELAK
;
A
#
# COMPACT_ATOMS: atom_id res chain seq x y z
N MET A 1 61.15 -8.45 2.94
CA MET A 1 60.17 -7.58 2.26
C MET A 1 58.90 -7.60 3.10
N SER A 2 58.47 -6.42 3.53
CA SER A 2 57.58 -6.17 4.68
C SER A 2 56.11 -6.49 4.41
N ARG A 3 55.40 -6.82 5.50
CA ARG A 3 53.94 -7.05 5.60
C ARG A 3 53.19 -5.73 5.41
N ASN A 4 52.07 -5.71 4.68
CA ASN A 4 50.99 -4.75 4.90
C ASN A 4 49.63 -5.46 4.72
N ILE A 5 49.03 -5.83 5.84
CA ILE A 5 47.59 -6.06 5.98
C ILE A 5 47.04 -4.66 6.25
N GLU A 6 46.27 -4.10 5.31
CA GLU A 6 45.50 -2.89 5.55
C GLU A 6 44.02 -3.25 5.53
N SER A 7 43.48 -3.32 6.74
CA SER A 7 42.07 -3.06 7.04
C SER A 7 41.73 -1.64 6.61
N ALA A 8 40.70 -1.48 5.79
CA ALA A 8 39.98 -0.22 5.67
C ALA A 8 38.50 -0.51 5.45
N ASP A 9 37.78 -0.42 6.56
CA ASP A 9 36.42 0.07 6.73
C ASP A 9 35.33 -0.38 5.76
N ILE A 10 34.52 -1.29 6.31
CA ILE A 10 33.07 -1.34 6.25
C ILE A 10 32.48 0.06 5.99
N ALA A 11 32.15 0.34 4.73
CA ALA A 11 31.31 1.48 4.34
C ALA A 11 29.84 1.11 4.63
N ASP A 12 29.52 1.07 5.91
CA ASP A 12 28.16 1.15 6.42
C ASP A 12 27.63 2.58 6.22
N GLU A 13 26.33 2.68 5.95
CA GLU A 13 25.52 3.88 6.18
C GLU A 13 25.91 5.19 5.47
N GLN A 14 25.23 5.48 4.36
CA GLN A 14 24.20 6.55 4.30
C GLN A 14 23.90 6.99 2.85
N ARG A 15 22.65 7.46 2.68
CA ARG A 15 22.00 7.98 1.46
C ARG A 15 21.55 6.82 0.58
N HIS A 16 20.27 6.46 0.56
CA HIS A 16 19.24 7.22 -0.16
C HIS A 16 17.86 7.13 0.52
N SER A 17 17.77 7.42 1.82
CA SER A 17 16.49 7.80 2.43
C SER A 17 16.21 9.26 2.05
N GLY A 18 15.60 9.52 0.89
CA GLY A 18 15.34 10.91 0.51
C GLY A 18 14.64 11.23 -0.81
N SER A 19 14.31 10.26 -1.69
CA SER A 19 13.79 10.62 -3.03
C SER A 19 12.71 9.68 -3.59
N VAL A 20 11.75 9.26 -2.76
CA VAL A 20 10.46 8.76 -3.28
C VAL A 20 9.30 9.57 -2.70
N ARG A 21 9.36 9.92 -1.41
CA ARG A 21 8.36 10.74 -0.72
C ARG A 21 8.15 12.13 -1.35
N ALA A 22 9.21 12.81 -1.78
CA ALA A 22 9.13 14.20 -2.25
C ALA A 22 8.59 14.35 -3.69
N ARG A 23 8.75 13.34 -4.55
CA ARG A 23 8.23 13.38 -5.93
C ARG A 23 6.74 12.98 -6.00
N MET A 24 6.23 12.30 -4.96
CA MET A 24 4.86 11.80 -4.85
C MET A 24 3.84 12.87 -4.40
N MET A 25 4.25 14.13 -4.17
CA MET A 25 3.35 15.22 -3.76
C MET A 25 2.90 16.15 -4.90
N ARG A 26 3.22 15.87 -6.16
CA ARG A 26 2.94 16.78 -7.29
C ARG A 26 2.13 16.19 -8.44
N ARG A 27 1.34 15.16 -8.18
CA ARG A 27 0.12 14.87 -8.93
C ARG A 27 -0.92 14.48 -7.89
N ARG A 28 -1.95 15.32 -7.72
CA ARG A 28 -3.21 14.92 -7.08
C ARG A 28 -3.80 13.82 -7.97
N THR A 29 -3.28 12.61 -7.82
CA THR A 29 -3.67 11.47 -8.63
C THR A 29 -5.02 11.00 -8.14
N GLU A 30 -6.05 11.22 -8.97
CA GLU A 30 -7.27 10.42 -9.00
C GLU A 30 -6.95 8.96 -9.40
N ASP A 31 -5.97 8.36 -8.74
CA ASP A 31 -5.52 7.01 -8.99
C ASP A 31 -6.06 6.11 -7.87
N VAL A 32 -6.94 5.20 -8.26
CA VAL A 32 -7.59 4.28 -7.33
C VAL A 32 -6.55 3.40 -6.64
N ALA A 33 -5.49 2.99 -7.34
CA ALA A 33 -4.47 2.12 -6.77
C ALA A 33 -3.65 2.83 -5.69
N GLY A 34 -3.22 4.07 -5.96
CA GLY A 34 -2.52 4.89 -4.96
C GLY A 34 -3.38 5.11 -3.70
N LYS A 35 -4.67 5.37 -3.86
CA LYS A 35 -5.56 5.57 -2.70
C LYS A 35 -5.87 4.28 -1.94
N VAL A 36 -6.00 3.15 -2.64
CA VAL A 36 -6.14 1.81 -2.01
C VAL A 36 -4.91 1.52 -1.15
N GLU A 37 -3.71 1.76 -1.67
CA GLU A 37 -2.47 1.58 -0.92
C GLU A 37 -2.41 2.51 0.30
N GLU A 38 -2.79 3.77 0.16
CA GLU A 38 -2.85 4.73 1.27
C GLU A 38 -3.76 4.24 2.41
N VAL A 39 -4.95 3.72 2.09
CA VAL A 39 -5.88 3.15 3.08
C VAL A 39 -5.26 1.95 3.79
N VAL A 40 -4.66 1.02 3.04
CA VAL A 40 -4.02 -0.17 3.62
C VAL A 40 -2.86 0.22 4.53
N GLN A 41 -2.00 1.16 4.11
CA GLN A 41 -0.89 1.64 4.92
C GLN A 41 -1.38 2.38 6.18
N SER A 42 -2.39 3.23 6.06
CA SER A 42 -2.98 3.96 7.19
C SER A 42 -3.52 3.01 8.26
N LEU A 43 -4.23 1.94 7.86
CA LEU A 43 -4.74 0.94 8.78
C LEU A 43 -3.62 0.13 9.46
N ARG A 44 -2.55 -0.22 8.73
CA ARG A 44 -1.38 -0.89 9.30
C ARG A 44 -0.68 -0.03 10.36
N ILE A 45 -0.50 1.26 10.09
CA ILE A 45 0.07 2.23 11.06
C ILE A 45 -0.82 2.31 12.31
N SER A 46 -2.14 2.20 12.14
CA SER A 46 -3.12 2.19 13.23
C SER A 46 -3.19 0.85 13.98
N SER A 47 -2.23 -0.07 13.78
CA SER A 47 -2.18 -1.39 14.41
C SER A 47 -3.38 -2.30 14.12
N VAL A 48 -4.11 -2.05 13.02
CA VAL A 48 -5.17 -2.95 12.54
C VAL A 48 -4.52 -4.08 11.76
N ALA A 49 -4.92 -5.32 12.01
CA ALA A 49 -4.46 -6.50 11.26
C ALA A 49 -5.05 -6.51 9.84
N VAL A 50 -4.45 -5.75 8.92
CA VAL A 50 -4.99 -5.59 7.56
C VAL A 50 -4.71 -6.85 6.73
N PRO A 51 -5.74 -7.52 6.17
CA PRO A 51 -5.54 -8.62 5.24
C PRO A 51 -4.79 -8.15 3.99
N THR A 52 -4.08 -9.08 3.33
CA THR A 52 -3.32 -8.74 2.13
C THR A 52 -4.26 -8.32 0.99
N VAL A 53 -4.00 -7.19 0.35
CA VAL A 53 -4.78 -6.68 -0.79
C VAL A 53 -3.94 -6.79 -2.05
N TRP A 54 -4.41 -7.54 -3.04
CA TRP A 54 -3.74 -7.75 -4.31
C TRP A 54 -4.56 -7.19 -5.48
N PRO A 55 -3.96 -6.42 -6.40
CA PRO A 55 -4.64 -6.08 -7.63
C PRO A 55 -4.89 -7.35 -8.47
N THR A 56 -6.03 -7.38 -9.15
CA THR A 56 -6.36 -8.43 -10.11
C THR A 56 -6.11 -7.95 -11.54
N GLN A 57 -6.29 -8.82 -12.54
CA GLN A 57 -6.19 -8.44 -13.96
C GLN A 57 -7.26 -7.42 -14.39
N GLN A 58 -8.36 -7.31 -13.64
CA GLN A 58 -9.43 -6.37 -13.94
C GLN A 58 -9.11 -4.97 -13.38
N ARG A 59 -9.41 -3.94 -14.19
CA ARG A 59 -9.16 -2.55 -13.82
C ARG A 59 -9.90 -2.18 -12.52
N HIS A 60 -9.12 -1.68 -11.55
CA HIS A 60 -9.55 -1.30 -10.21
C HIS A 60 -10.22 -2.44 -9.41
N ALA A 61 -9.97 -3.69 -9.76
CA ALA A 61 -10.46 -4.84 -9.00
C ALA A 61 -9.33 -5.45 -8.17
N TYR A 62 -9.65 -5.82 -6.94
CA TYR A 62 -8.71 -6.28 -5.93
C TYR A 62 -9.23 -7.54 -5.25
N SER A 63 -8.31 -8.42 -4.87
CA SER A 63 -8.56 -9.57 -4.00
C SER A 63 -8.01 -9.26 -2.61
N ILE A 64 -8.86 -9.38 -1.59
CA ILE A 64 -8.53 -9.14 -0.18
C ILE A 64 -8.45 -10.50 0.51
N GLY A 65 -7.32 -10.78 1.15
CA GLY A 65 -7.06 -12.04 1.85
C GLY A 65 -7.09 -13.29 0.94
N GLY A 66 -7.04 -13.11 -0.38
CA GLY A 66 -7.19 -14.20 -1.35
C GLY A 66 -8.62 -14.71 -1.54
N THR A 67 -9.60 -14.18 -0.81
CA THR A 67 -10.97 -14.72 -0.76
C THR A 67 -12.03 -13.69 -1.17
N VAL A 68 -11.84 -12.41 -0.83
CA VAL A 68 -12.85 -11.38 -1.07
C VAL A 68 -12.48 -10.56 -2.30
N GLY A 69 -13.25 -10.74 -3.38
CA GLY A 69 -13.15 -9.92 -4.60
C GLY A 69 -13.93 -8.62 -4.48
N VAL A 70 -13.28 -7.48 -4.73
CA VAL A 70 -13.92 -6.16 -4.76
C VAL A 70 -13.53 -5.36 -5.99
N LYS A 71 -14.44 -4.49 -6.45
CA LYS A 71 -14.15 -3.46 -7.45
C LYS A 71 -14.17 -2.09 -6.80
N CYS A 72 -13.04 -1.41 -6.80
CA CYS A 72 -12.86 -0.11 -6.17
C CYS A 72 -13.12 1.03 -7.15
N LYS A 73 -13.65 2.13 -6.60
CA LYS A 73 -13.75 3.42 -7.27
C LYS A 73 -13.42 4.52 -6.27
N LEU A 74 -12.89 5.63 -6.76
CA LEU A 74 -12.66 6.82 -5.94
C LEU A 74 -13.89 7.72 -6.02
N VAL A 75 -14.46 8.08 -4.88
CA VAL A 75 -15.60 9.00 -4.77
C VAL A 75 -15.28 10.04 -3.72
N GLN A 76 -15.16 11.31 -4.11
CA GLN A 76 -14.87 12.42 -3.19
C GLN A 76 -13.63 12.17 -2.30
N GLY A 77 -12.61 11.49 -2.84
CA GLY A 77 -11.38 11.15 -2.10
C GLY A 77 -11.48 9.89 -1.21
N VAL A 78 -12.63 9.22 -1.18
CA VAL A 78 -12.84 7.97 -0.46
C VAL A 78 -12.86 6.78 -1.43
N VAL A 79 -12.18 5.69 -1.08
CA VAL A 79 -12.23 4.46 -1.87
C VAL A 79 -13.49 3.70 -1.51
N ILE A 80 -14.43 3.61 -2.44
CA ILE A 80 -15.63 2.80 -2.32
C ILE A 80 -15.40 1.47 -3.03
N ALA A 81 -15.57 0.38 -2.32
CA ALA A 81 -15.46 -0.98 -2.82
C ALA A 81 -16.86 -1.55 -3.09
N LYS A 82 -17.05 -2.11 -4.28
CA LYS A 82 -18.20 -2.93 -4.65
C LYS A 82 -17.85 -4.40 -4.44
N GLN A 83 -18.55 -5.07 -3.52
CA GLN A 83 -18.45 -6.50 -3.32
C GLN A 83 -19.26 -7.25 -4.40
N LEU A 84 -18.99 -8.56 -4.57
CA LEU A 84 -19.67 -9.41 -5.58
C LEU A 84 -21.19 -9.49 -5.36
N ASP A 85 -21.66 -9.36 -4.13
CA ASP A 85 -23.07 -9.29 -3.75
C ASP A 85 -23.75 -7.96 -4.12
N GLY A 86 -23.01 -7.02 -4.71
CA GLY A 86 -23.50 -5.72 -5.13
C GLY A 86 -23.43 -4.63 -4.07
N ARG A 87 -23.04 -4.94 -2.82
CA ARG A 87 -22.93 -3.95 -1.75
C ARG A 87 -21.80 -2.97 -2.02
N LEU A 88 -22.06 -1.70 -1.74
CA LEU A 88 -21.11 -0.60 -1.84
C LEU A 88 -20.78 -0.10 -0.45
N ARG A 89 -19.52 -0.22 -0.03
CA ARG A 89 -19.03 0.28 1.26
C ARG A 89 -17.62 0.85 1.12
N PRO A 90 -17.17 1.72 2.03
CA PRO A 90 -15.77 2.14 2.10
C PRO A 90 -14.85 0.92 2.17
N LEU A 91 -13.75 0.94 1.42
CA LEU A 91 -12.76 -0.15 1.46
C LEU A 91 -12.22 -0.35 2.89
N GLU A 92 -12.05 0.76 3.61
CA GLU A 92 -11.58 0.77 4.99
C GLU A 92 -12.46 -0.10 5.92
N ASP A 93 -13.78 -0.01 5.79
CA ASP A 93 -14.72 -0.77 6.62
C ASP A 93 -14.62 -2.28 6.34
N ILE A 94 -14.47 -2.66 5.06
CA ILE A 94 -14.28 -4.06 4.67
C ILE A 94 -12.99 -4.61 5.28
N LEU A 95 -11.89 -3.84 5.21
CA LEU A 95 -10.60 -4.25 5.77
C LEU A 95 -10.65 -4.38 7.29
N LYS A 96 -11.34 -3.47 7.99
CA LYS A 96 -11.55 -3.54 9.45
C LYS A 96 -12.45 -4.70 9.86
N GLU A 97 -13.48 -5.01 9.08
CA GLU A 97 -14.39 -6.14 9.32
C GLU A 97 -13.65 -7.48 9.20
N LEU A 98 -12.77 -7.62 8.20
CA LEU A 98 -11.95 -8.81 7.97
C LEU A 98 -10.73 -8.92 8.91
N ALA A 99 -10.38 -7.85 9.62
CA ALA A 99 -9.27 -7.81 10.58
C ALA A 99 -9.65 -8.32 11.98
N LYS A 100 -10.91 -8.70 12.19
CA LYS A 100 -11.44 -9.26 13.44
C LYS A 100 -11.36 -10.78 13.43
#